data_AF-A0A7Y4ZER9-F1
#
_entry.id   AF-A0A7Y4ZER9-F1
#
_cell.length_a   1.000
_cell.length_b   1.000
_cell.length_c   1.000
_cell.angle_alpha   90.00
_cell.angle_beta   90.00
_cell.angle_gamma   90.00
#
_symmetry.space_group_name_H-M   'P 1'
#
loop_
_entity.id
_entity.type
_entity.pdbx_description
1 polymer ?
#
loop_
_entity_poly.entity_id
_entity_poly.type
_entity_poly.pdbx_seq_one_letter_code
_entity_poly.pdbx_strand_id
1 'polypeptide(L)'
;MSMQRKTITITNQMESWVKTQVDSGKYGNDSEYFRDLVRRDQERREAENHLRYLLDEAESTGVSDRSPQDIWDEAETRLTGN
;
A
#
# COMPACT_ATOMS: atom_id res chain seq x y z
N MET A 1 23.86 2.55 -2.05
CA MET A 1 23.11 3.41 -3.00
C MET A 1 23.53 4.86 -2.79
N SER A 2 23.63 5.68 -3.85
CA SER A 2 23.95 7.10 -3.72
C SER A 2 22.68 7.89 -3.35
N MET A 3 22.78 8.79 -2.35
CA MET A 3 21.69 9.73 -2.06
C MET A 3 21.78 10.91 -3.01
N GLN A 4 20.65 11.27 -3.62
CA GLN A 4 20.53 12.45 -4.48
C GLN A 4 19.87 13.59 -3.70
N ARG A 5 20.49 14.77 -3.68
CA ARG A 5 19.90 15.95 -3.06
C ARG A 5 18.82 16.55 -3.96
N LYS A 6 17.67 16.88 -3.38
CA LYS A 6 16.59 17.63 -4.05
C LYS A 6 16.26 18.88 -3.23
N THR A 7 16.00 19.98 -3.92
CA THR A 7 15.43 21.20 -3.32
C THR A 7 13.94 21.21 -3.66
N ILE A 8 13.10 21.39 -2.65
CA ILE A 8 11.64 21.39 -2.77
C ILE A 8 11.09 22.64 -2.10
N THR A 9 10.07 23.24 -2.70
CA THR A 9 9.33 24.36 -2.10
C THR A 9 8.05 23.80 -1.50
N ILE A 10 7.80 24.10 -0.23
CA ILE A 10 6.60 23.69 0.50
C ILE A 10 5.95 24.90 1.15
N THR A 11 4.70 24.77 1.58
CA THR A 11 4.00 25.84 2.29
C THR A 11 4.51 25.98 3.72
N ASN A 12 4.33 27.16 4.33
CA ASN A 12 4.68 27.37 5.74
C ASN A 12 3.95 26.40 6.69
N GLN A 13 2.73 25.99 6.34
CA GLN A 13 1.98 25.01 7.10
C GLN A 13 2.62 23.63 7.03
N MET A 14 3.10 23.21 5.86
CA MET A 14 3.83 21.95 5.70
C MET A 14 5.15 21.97 6.46
N GLU A 15 5.90 23.08 6.41
CA GLU A 15 7.13 23.25 7.18
C GLU A 15 6.87 23.09 8.68
N SER A 16 5.86 23.77 9.21
CA SER A 16 5.47 23.67 10.62
C SER A 16 5.12 22.23 11.00
N TRP A 17 4.42 21.51 10.11
CA TRP A 17 4.11 20.11 10.30
C TRP A 17 5.37 19.23 10.31
N VAL A 18 6.25 19.34 9.32
CA VAL A 18 7.52 18.59 9.23
C VAL A 18 8.32 18.77 10.51
N LYS A 19 8.45 20.03 10.96
CA LYS A 19 9.15 20.38 12.20
C LYS A 19 8.56 19.66 13.41
N THR A 20 7.23 19.58 13.55
CA THR A 20 6.62 18.83 14.66
C THR A 20 6.98 17.35 14.65
N GLN A 21 7.14 16.74 13.47
CA GLN A 21 7.51 15.33 13.36
C GLN A 21 8.96 15.11 13.78
N VAL A 22 9.86 16.03 13.45
CA VAL A 22 11.27 15.98 13.88
C VAL A 22 11.40 16.28 15.37
N ASP A 23 10.74 17.34 15.86
CA ASP A 23 10.77 17.76 17.26
C ASP A 23 10.17 16.70 18.20
N SER A 24 9.26 15.85 17.71
CA SER A 24 8.75 14.69 18.45
C SER A 24 9.78 13.57 18.70
N GLY A 25 10.95 13.63 18.04
CA GLY A 25 11.99 12.60 18.10
C GLY A 25 11.74 11.40 17.19
N LYS A 26 10.63 11.38 16.45
CA LYS A 26 10.30 10.29 15.52
C LYS A 26 11.22 10.22 14.30
N TYR A 27 11.81 11.35 13.90
CA TYR A 27 12.76 11.45 12.79
C TYR A 27 13.93 12.35 13.20
N GLY A 28 15.13 12.03 12.75
CA GLY A 28 16.33 12.82 13.06
C GLY A 28 16.48 14.09 12.22
N ASN A 29 15.77 14.21 11.10
CA ASN A 29 15.73 15.40 10.23
C ASN A 29 14.59 15.32 9.21
N ASP A 30 14.34 16.44 8.52
CA ASP A 30 13.31 16.57 7.49
C ASP A 30 13.49 15.56 6.36
N SER A 31 14.74 15.33 5.91
CA SER A 31 15.01 14.41 4.80
C SER A 31 14.62 12.98 5.15
N GLU A 32 14.71 12.59 6.42
CA GLU A 32 14.25 11.28 6.89
C GLU A 32 12.74 11.17 6.88
N TYR A 33 12.04 12.22 7.34
CA TYR A 33 10.59 12.28 7.27
C TYR A 33 10.09 12.22 5.82
N PHE A 34 10.67 12.99 4.90
CA PHE A 34 10.31 12.95 3.49
C PHE A 34 10.59 11.58 2.85
N ARG A 35 11.71 10.93 3.18
CA ARG A 35 11.99 9.57 2.71
C ARG A 35 10.94 8.57 3.20
N ASP A 36 10.50 8.69 4.45
CA ASP A 36 9.44 7.85 5.01
C ASP A 36 8.09 8.08 4.31
N LEU A 37 7.73 9.34 4.04
CA LEU A 37 6.53 9.68 3.28
C LEU A 37 6.54 9.09 1.87
N VAL A 38 7.67 9.17 1.16
CA VAL A 38 7.82 8.58 -0.18
C VAL A 38 7.64 7.06 -0.12
N ARG A 39 8.23 6.39 0.89
CA ARG A 39 8.10 4.94 1.05
C ARG A 39 6.64 4.53 1.29
N ARG A 40 5.93 5.24 2.17
CA ARG A 40 4.50 4.98 2.44
C ARG A 40 3.63 5.22 1.20
N ASP A 41 3.95 6.22 0.38
CA ASP A 41 3.23 6.46 -0.88
C ASP A 41 3.48 5.31 -1.88
N GLN A 42 4.71 4.83 -1.98
CA GLN A 42 5.06 3.66 -2.80
C GLN A 42 4.30 2.41 -2.36
N GLU A 43 4.38 2.06 -1.07
CA GLU A 43 3.68 0.91 -0.49
C GLU A 43 2.17 0.98 -0.74
N ARG A 44 1.55 2.16 -0.56
CA ARG A 44 0.13 2.37 -0.83
C ARG A 44 -0.20 2.17 -2.32
N ARG A 45 0.60 2.73 -3.23
CA ARG A 45 0.39 2.58 -4.67
C ARG A 45 0.59 1.15 -5.13
N GLU A 46 1.56 0.45 -4.57
CA GLU A 46 1.79 -0.98 -4.86
C GLU A 46 0.58 -1.81 -4.41
N ALA A 47 0.05 -1.58 -3.22
CA ALA A 47 -1.16 -2.26 -2.74
C ALA A 47 -2.38 -1.96 -3.62
N GLU A 48 -2.58 -0.70 -4.03
CA GLU A 48 -3.66 -0.30 -4.94
C GLU A 48 -3.53 -0.96 -6.32
N ASN A 49 -2.32 -0.99 -6.89
CA ASN A 49 -2.07 -1.62 -8.17
C ASN A 49 -2.25 -3.14 -8.10
N HIS A 50 -1.83 -3.77 -7.00
CA HIS A 50 -2.05 -5.21 -6.80
C HIS A 50 -3.53 -5.54 -6.70
N LEU A 51 -4.31 -4.74 -5.95
CA LEU A 51 -5.76 -4.90 -5.89
C LEU A 51 -6.40 -4.75 -7.26
N ARG A 52 -6.02 -3.72 -8.04
CA ARG A 52 -6.52 -3.54 -9.41
C ARG A 52 -6.22 -4.74 -10.29
N TYR A 53 -4.99 -5.26 -10.23
CA TYR A 53 -4.61 -6.45 -10.98
C TYR A 53 -5.51 -7.66 -10.66
N LEU A 54 -5.77 -7.92 -9.36
CA LEU A 54 -6.65 -9.02 -8.95
C LEU A 54 -8.10 -8.83 -9.43
N LEU A 55 -8.59 -7.58 -9.43
CA LEU A 55 -9.92 -7.26 -9.94
C LEU A 55 -10.00 -7.44 -11.46
N ASP A 56 -9.02 -6.93 -12.20
CA ASP A 56 -8.96 -7.08 -13.67
C ASP A 56 -8.90 -8.57 -14.06
N GLU A 57 -8.11 -9.37 -13.33
CA GLU A 57 -8.04 -10.82 -13.51
C GLU A 57 -9.40 -11.47 -13.24
N ALA A 58 -10.03 -11.18 -12.10
CA ALA A 58 -11.35 -11.72 -11.75
C ALA A 58 -12.43 -11.35 -12.77
N GLU A 59 -12.50 -10.08 -13.19
CA GLU A 59 -13.45 -9.60 -14.20
C GLU A 59 -13.24 -10.30 -15.55
N SER A 60 -11.99 -10.57 -15.93
CA SER A 60 -11.69 -11.28 -17.18
C SER A 60 -12.17 -12.74 -17.19
N THR A 61 -12.28 -13.37 -16.02
CA THR A 61 -12.79 -14.75 -15.89
C THR A 61 -14.31 -14.84 -15.95
N GLY A 62 -15.01 -13.70 -15.86
CA GLY A 62 -16.46 -13.64 -15.89
C GLY A 62 -17.13 -14.01 -14.55
N VAL A 63 -18.47 -13.94 -14.54
CA VAL A 63 -19.26 -14.24 -13.34
C VAL A 63 -19.39 -15.74 -13.17
N SER A 64 -19.13 -16.23 -11.95
CA SER A 64 -19.35 -17.64 -11.61
C SER A 64 -20.83 -17.92 -11.33
N ASP A 65 -21.35 -19.02 -11.87
CA ASP A 65 -22.70 -19.52 -11.57
C ASP A 65 -22.79 -20.29 -10.24
N ARG A 66 -21.67 -20.41 -9.51
CA ARG A 66 -21.60 -21.19 -8.28
C ARG A 66 -22.32 -20.49 -7.14
N SER A 67 -23.10 -21.27 -6.39
CA SER A 67 -23.68 -20.79 -5.14
C SER A 67 -22.63 -20.79 -4.01
N PRO A 68 -22.86 -20.02 -2.93
CA PRO A 68 -22.02 -20.10 -1.74
C PRO A 68 -21.90 -21.52 -1.15
N GLN A 69 -22.94 -22.36 -1.27
CA GLN A 69 -22.90 -23.74 -0.81
C GLN A 69 -21.95 -24.58 -1.66
N ASP A 70 -21.98 -24.43 -2.99
CA ASP A 70 -21.07 -25.14 -3.89
C ASP A 70 -19.60 -24.78 -3.62
N ILE A 71 -19.32 -23.55 -3.17
CA ILE A 71 -17.99 -23.09 -2.79
C ILE A 71 -17.55 -23.73 -1.46
N TRP A 72 -18.46 -23.79 -0.49
CA TRP A 72 -18.21 -24.40 0.81
C TRP A 72 -17.91 -25.90 0.70
N ASP A 73 -18.76 -26.64 -0.01
CA ASP A 73 -18.64 -28.09 -0.16
C ASP A 73 -17.34 -28.47 -0.88
N GLU A 74 -16.92 -27.68 -1.88
CA GLU A 74 -15.63 -27.89 -2.57
C GLU A 74 -14.45 -27.61 -1.63
N ALA A 75 -14.52 -26.56 -0.81
CA ALA A 75 -13.47 -26.22 0.14
C ALA A 75 -13.30 -27.31 1.21
N GLU A 76 -14.40 -27.84 1.74
CA GLU A 76 -14.40 -28.96 2.69
C GLU A 76 -13.80 -30.22 2.07
N THR A 77 -14.22 -30.56 0.85
CA THR A 77 -13.69 -31.70 0.10
C THR A 77 -12.17 -31.59 -0.11
N ARG A 78 -11.65 -30.39 -0.43
CA ARG A 78 -10.21 -30.16 -0.58
C ARG A 78 -9.43 -30.32 0.74
N LEU A 79 -10.03 -29.98 1.86
CA LEU A 79 -9.40 -30.08 3.19
C LEU A 79 -9.42 -31.50 3.75
N THR A 80 -10.46 -32.28 3.46
CA THR A 80 -10.61 -33.67 3.95
C THR A 80 -10.06 -34.72 2.99
N GLY A 81 -9.74 -34.33 1.74
CA GLY A 81 -9.31 -35.22 0.66
C GLY A 81 -7.78 -35.35 0.48
N ASN A 82 -6.98 -34.89 1.44
CA ASN A 82 -5.52 -35.07 1.50
C ASN A 82 -5.11 -35.66 2.85
#